data_AF-A0A0F9ZBN2-F1
#
_entry.id   AF-A0A0F9ZBN2-F1
#
_cell.length_a   1.000
_cell.length_b   1.000
_cell.length_c   1.000
_cell.angle_alpha   90.00
_cell.angle_beta   90.00
_cell.angle_gamma   90.00
#
_symmetry.space_group_name_H-M   'P 1'
#
loop_
_entity.id
_entity.type
_entity.pdbx_description
1 polymer ?
#
loop_
_entity_poly.entity_id
_entity_poly.type
_entity_poly.pdbx_seq_one_letter_code
_entity_poly.pdbx_strand_id
1 'polypeptide(L)'
;MTNTNPQTVNTGTAQTAAVNQNSPTTDDPRLSKFKITADVKAKFGDLIELILGTESMNDDERQYWFNILPIMTPDQIEKLKKILIHEKEQLSELDKKYAEELSSINSNHASEWDAFKAKEKRDQIKKMEHADEEDEKNAQEQLLNRLDEI
;
A
#
# COMPACT_ATOMS: atom_id res chain seq x y z
N MET A 1 33.84 -20.09 -44.18
CA MET A 1 34.19 -20.51 -42.83
C MET A 1 32.90 -20.47 -42.00
N THR A 2 31.96 -21.40 -42.21
CA THR A 2 31.80 -22.67 -41.46
C THR A 2 31.94 -22.52 -39.95
N ASN A 3 30.81 -22.45 -39.23
CA ASN A 3 30.61 -23.36 -38.10
C ASN A 3 29.10 -23.61 -37.83
N THR A 4 28.67 -24.77 -38.32
CA THR A 4 27.80 -25.79 -37.72
C THR A 4 27.04 -25.51 -36.40
N ASN A 5 25.71 -25.66 -36.49
CA ASN A 5 24.74 -26.04 -35.45
C ASN A 5 25.00 -27.51 -34.98
N PRO A 6 24.47 -28.05 -33.85
CA PRO A 6 23.05 -28.42 -33.77
C PRO A 6 22.34 -28.29 -32.40
N GLN A 7 21.02 -28.10 -32.48
CA GLN A 7 19.91 -28.65 -31.67
C GLN A 7 20.20 -29.30 -30.29
N THR A 8 19.32 -29.03 -29.31
CA THR A 8 18.26 -30.00 -28.94
C THR A 8 17.07 -29.31 -28.27
N VAL A 9 15.91 -29.63 -28.83
CA VAL A 9 14.53 -29.40 -28.39
C VAL A 9 14.21 -30.38 -27.24
N ASN A 10 13.38 -29.97 -26.28
CA ASN A 10 12.37 -30.82 -25.59
C ASN A 10 11.71 -29.98 -24.49
N THR A 11 10.47 -29.49 -24.67
CA THR A 11 9.15 -30.19 -24.57
C THR A 11 8.70 -30.42 -23.14
N GLY A 12 7.51 -29.90 -22.83
CA GLY A 12 6.68 -30.34 -21.71
C GLY A 12 7.15 -29.81 -20.36
N THR A 13 6.31 -29.42 -19.43
CA THR A 13 4.89 -29.68 -19.22
C THR A 13 4.45 -28.75 -18.09
N ALA A 14 3.27 -28.16 -18.22
CA ALA A 14 2.37 -27.87 -17.11
C ALA A 14 2.99 -27.28 -15.83
N GLN A 15 3.04 -25.96 -15.74
CA GLN A 15 2.86 -25.27 -14.44
C GLN A 15 1.42 -25.54 -13.97
N THR A 16 1.21 -26.73 -13.41
CA THR A 16 0.06 -27.04 -12.57
C THR A 16 0.42 -26.81 -11.11
N ALA A 17 -0.51 -26.18 -10.42
CA ALA A 17 -0.64 -26.12 -8.97
C ALA A 17 0.42 -25.30 -8.23
N ALA A 18 0.06 -24.03 -7.98
CA ALA A 18 0.46 -23.33 -6.76
C ALA A 18 0.03 -24.17 -5.55
N VAL A 19 0.90 -25.08 -5.12
CA VAL A 19 0.84 -25.68 -3.80
C VAL A 19 1.29 -24.59 -2.83
N ASN A 20 0.31 -24.13 -2.08
CA ASN A 20 0.41 -23.42 -0.82
C ASN A 20 1.51 -24.04 0.06
N GLN A 21 2.66 -23.38 0.16
CA GLN A 21 3.75 -23.74 1.06
C GLN A 21 3.79 -22.71 2.21
N ASN A 22 2.78 -22.71 3.06
CA ASN A 22 2.94 -22.27 4.44
C ASN A 22 3.75 -23.35 5.17
N SER A 23 5.06 -23.34 4.97
CA SER A 23 6.02 -23.94 5.89
C SER A 23 6.73 -22.78 6.59
N PRO A 24 6.80 -22.74 7.94
CA PRO A 24 7.55 -21.72 8.64
C PRO A 24 9.02 -21.91 8.27
N THR A 25 9.53 -21.04 7.41
CA THR A 25 10.91 -21.04 6.96
C THR A 25 11.80 -20.92 8.19
N THR A 26 12.53 -21.99 8.50
CA THR A 26 13.35 -22.13 9.70
C THR A 26 14.61 -21.23 9.67
N ASP A 27 14.80 -20.50 8.58
CA ASP A 27 15.94 -19.61 8.31
C ASP A 27 15.51 -18.14 8.22
N ASP A 28 14.75 -17.66 9.20
CA ASP A 28 14.54 -16.21 9.35
C ASP A 28 15.85 -15.55 9.84
N PRO A 29 16.46 -14.61 9.09
CA PRO A 29 17.69 -13.92 9.50
C PRO A 29 17.54 -13.17 10.84
N ARG A 30 16.32 -12.84 11.26
CA ARG A 30 16.03 -12.24 12.57
C ARG A 30 16.32 -13.22 13.72
N LEU A 31 16.21 -14.52 13.49
CA LEU A 31 16.46 -15.56 14.49
C LEU A 31 17.94 -15.73 14.82
N SER A 32 18.85 -15.32 13.95
CA SER A 32 20.29 -15.47 14.16
C SER A 32 20.81 -14.71 15.38
N LYS A 33 20.06 -13.71 15.86
CA LYS A 33 20.38 -12.92 17.06
C LYS A 33 20.02 -13.64 18.37
N PHE A 34 19.19 -14.68 18.31
CA PHE A 34 18.61 -15.32 19.49
C PHE A 34 19.11 -16.75 19.68
N LYS A 35 19.35 -17.11 20.93
CA LYS A 35 19.67 -18.48 21.34
C LYS A 35 18.37 -19.23 21.58
N ILE A 36 17.89 -19.93 20.57
CA ILE A 36 16.65 -20.73 20.64
C ILE A 36 16.98 -22.20 20.40
N THR A 37 16.51 -23.08 21.28
CA THR A 37 16.71 -24.53 21.16
C THR A 37 15.85 -25.11 20.03
N ALA A 38 16.31 -26.22 19.43
CA ALA A 38 15.59 -26.88 18.34
C ALA A 38 14.17 -27.32 18.75
N ASP A 39 13.99 -27.77 20.00
CA ASP A 39 12.69 -28.17 20.53
C ASP A 39 11.68 -27.03 20.59
N VAL A 40 12.13 -25.83 20.94
CA VAL A 40 11.28 -24.62 20.98
C VAL A 40 10.89 -24.22 19.57
N LYS A 41 11.83 -24.25 18.62
CA LYS A 41 11.54 -23.99 17.20
C LYS A 41 10.52 -24.97 16.63
N ALA A 42 10.64 -26.25 16.96
CA ALA A 42 9.74 -27.29 16.46
C ALA A 42 8.33 -27.20 17.06
N LYS A 43 8.20 -26.85 18.35
CA LYS A 43 6.91 -26.83 19.06
C LYS A 43 6.18 -25.50 18.95
N PHE A 44 6.90 -24.38 18.85
CA PHE A 44 6.36 -23.03 18.99
C PHE A 44 6.66 -22.13 17.78
N GLY A 45 6.86 -22.71 16.58
CA GLY A 45 7.16 -21.95 15.35
C GLY A 45 6.26 -20.73 15.13
N ASP A 46 4.94 -20.94 15.17
CA ASP A 46 3.95 -19.86 15.01
C ASP A 46 4.09 -18.75 16.06
N LEU A 47 4.39 -19.13 17.29
CA LEU A 47 4.51 -18.18 18.41
C LEU A 47 5.83 -17.41 18.35
N ILE A 48 6.90 -18.05 17.86
CA ILE A 48 8.18 -17.39 17.60
C ILE A 48 7.99 -16.29 16.56
N GLU A 49 7.24 -16.55 15.49
CA GLU A 49 6.93 -15.53 14.48
C GLU A 49 6.15 -14.36 15.09
N LEU A 50 5.15 -14.63 15.94
CA LEU A 50 4.41 -13.60 16.67
C LEU A 50 5.32 -12.78 17.60
N ILE A 51 6.21 -13.42 18.35
CA ILE A 51 7.15 -12.76 19.28
C ILE A 51 8.19 -11.91 18.51
N LEU A 52 8.61 -12.34 17.33
CA LEU A 52 9.50 -11.56 16.47
C LEU A 52 8.79 -10.37 15.79
N GLY A 53 7.48 -10.47 15.60
CA GLY A 53 6.67 -9.45 14.93
C GLY A 53 6.07 -8.39 15.85
N THR A 54 6.05 -8.60 17.18
CA THR A 54 5.53 -7.60 18.12
C THR A 54 6.51 -6.45 18.31
N GLU A 55 5.99 -5.23 18.29
CA GLU A 55 6.73 -4.00 18.59
C GLU A 55 6.82 -3.74 20.11
N SER A 56 6.00 -4.42 20.91
CA SER A 56 5.95 -4.28 22.37
C SER A 56 7.13 -4.94 23.10
N MET A 57 8.01 -5.65 22.38
CA MET A 57 9.17 -6.33 22.96
C MET A 57 10.49 -5.83 22.34
N ASN A 58 11.53 -5.73 23.17
CA ASN A 58 12.91 -5.55 22.70
C ASN A 58 13.63 -6.91 22.53
N ASP A 59 14.87 -6.89 22.03
CA ASP A 59 15.64 -8.12 21.77
C ASP A 59 15.92 -8.92 23.07
N ASP A 60 16.18 -8.26 24.19
CA ASP A 60 16.44 -8.94 25.47
C ASP A 60 15.17 -9.62 26.01
N GLU A 61 14.02 -8.94 25.90
CA GLU A 61 12.71 -9.48 26.28
C GLU A 61 12.31 -10.65 25.39
N ARG A 62 12.55 -10.56 24.07
CA ARG A 62 12.33 -11.67 23.13
C ARG A 62 13.15 -12.89 23.54
N GLN A 63 14.44 -12.71 23.86
CA GLN A 63 15.29 -13.80 24.34
C GLN A 63 14.78 -14.39 25.67
N TYR A 64 14.32 -13.55 26.59
CA TYR A 64 13.73 -13.98 27.86
C TYR A 64 12.48 -14.84 27.64
N TRP A 65 11.59 -14.43 26.73
CA TRP A 65 10.42 -15.23 26.36
C TRP A 65 10.82 -16.57 25.75
N PHE A 66 11.80 -16.61 24.84
CA PHE A 66 12.28 -17.87 24.26
C PHE A 66 12.85 -18.85 25.30
N ASN A 67 13.48 -18.33 26.35
CA ASN A 67 13.99 -19.15 27.46
C ASN A 67 12.88 -19.71 28.35
N ILE A 68 11.74 -19.02 28.45
CA ILE A 68 10.63 -19.37 29.34
C ILE A 68 9.55 -20.20 28.65
N LEU A 69 9.43 -20.11 27.31
CA LEU A 69 8.51 -20.94 26.51
C LEU A 69 8.49 -22.43 26.89
N PRO A 70 9.63 -23.11 27.13
CA PRO A 70 9.63 -24.52 27.54
C PRO A 70 9.01 -24.80 28.92
N ILE A 71 8.98 -23.80 29.80
CA ILE A 71 8.62 -23.91 31.22
C ILE A 71 7.16 -23.49 31.43
N MET A 72 6.58 -22.72 30.51
CA MET A 72 5.19 -22.28 30.59
C MET A 72 4.19 -23.42 30.44
N THR A 73 3.05 -23.28 31.11
CA THR A 73 1.92 -24.18 30.93
C THR A 73 1.20 -23.89 29.61
N PRO A 74 0.45 -24.86 29.04
CA PRO A 74 -0.33 -24.65 27.82
C PRO A 74 -1.27 -23.44 27.91
N ASP A 75 -1.93 -23.23 29.05
CA ASP A 75 -2.84 -22.10 29.26
C ASP A 75 -2.11 -20.75 29.22
N GLN A 76 -0.90 -20.68 29.78
CA GLN A 76 -0.07 -19.48 29.73
C GLN A 76 0.38 -19.17 28.30
N ILE A 77 0.75 -20.21 27.54
CA ILE A 77 1.12 -20.09 26.13
C ILE A 77 -0.07 -19.60 25.30
N GLU A 78 -1.26 -20.14 25.55
CA GLU A 78 -2.48 -19.70 24.86
C GLU A 78 -2.82 -18.24 25.19
N LYS A 79 -2.69 -17.84 26.45
CA LYS A 79 -2.92 -16.45 26.87
C LYS A 79 -1.92 -15.49 26.21
N LEU A 80 -0.64 -15.85 26.17
CA LEU A 80 0.39 -15.07 25.47
C LEU A 80 0.05 -14.96 23.98
N LYS A 81 -0.27 -16.07 23.33
CA LYS A 81 -0.67 -16.11 21.91
C LYS A 81 -1.87 -15.20 21.64
N LYS A 82 -2.91 -15.24 22.48
CA LYS A 82 -4.09 -14.37 22.38
C LYS A 82 -3.73 -12.89 22.49
N ILE A 83 -2.87 -12.52 23.45
CA ILE A 83 -2.43 -11.12 23.63
C ILE A 83 -1.70 -10.63 22.37
N LEU A 84 -0.74 -11.42 21.86
CA LEU A 84 0.04 -11.05 20.68
C LEU A 84 -0.81 -10.97 19.39
N ILE A 85 -1.78 -11.88 19.23
CA ILE A 85 -2.73 -11.81 18.11
C ILE A 85 -3.58 -10.55 18.20
N HIS A 86 -4.11 -10.26 19.38
CA HIS A 86 -4.96 -9.08 19.57
C HIS A 86 -4.19 -7.77 19.34
N GLU A 87 -2.94 -7.69 19.80
CA GLU A 87 -2.06 -6.56 19.52
C GLU A 87 -1.86 -6.36 18.01
N LYS A 88 -1.55 -7.44 17.28
CA LYS A 88 -1.40 -7.41 15.82
C LYS A 88 -2.69 -6.98 15.11
N GLU A 89 -3.84 -7.46 15.58
CA GLU A 89 -5.14 -7.08 15.04
C GLU A 89 -5.42 -5.58 15.26
N GLN A 90 -5.20 -5.06 16.47
CA GLN A 90 -5.39 -3.64 16.76
C GLN A 90 -4.48 -2.75 15.90
N LEU A 91 -3.21 -3.13 15.71
CA LEU A 91 -2.29 -2.41 14.83
C LEU A 91 -2.76 -2.46 13.37
N SER A 92 -3.21 -3.63 12.89
CA SER A 92 -3.73 -3.76 11.52
C SER A 92 -5.03 -2.98 11.29
N GLU A 93 -5.92 -2.92 12.28
CA GLU A 93 -7.13 -2.11 12.23
C GLU A 93 -6.79 -0.61 12.20
N LEU A 94 -5.80 -0.20 12.99
CA LEU A 94 -5.31 1.17 13.02
C LEU A 94 -4.69 1.57 11.67
N ASP A 95 -3.87 0.72 11.07
CA ASP A 95 -3.27 0.94 9.74
C ASP A 95 -4.33 1.09 8.66
N LYS A 96 -5.36 0.22 8.67
CA LYS A 96 -6.49 0.32 7.72
C LYS A 96 -7.22 1.65 7.88
N LYS A 97 -7.51 2.05 9.12
CA LYS A 97 -8.17 3.32 9.38
C LYS A 97 -7.35 4.51 8.88
N TYR A 98 -6.04 4.51 9.10
CA TYR A 98 -5.15 5.56 8.58
C TYR A 98 -5.07 5.56 7.05
N ALA A 99 -5.02 4.38 6.42
CA ALA A 99 -5.03 4.27 4.96
C ALA A 99 -6.34 4.79 4.35
N GLU A 100 -7.48 4.49 4.98
CA GLU A 100 -8.80 5.01 4.60
C GLU A 100 -8.89 6.53 4.78
N GLU A 101 -8.45 7.06 5.93
CA GLU A 101 -8.41 8.51 6.18
C GLU A 101 -7.54 9.22 5.14
N LEU A 102 -6.34 8.71 4.84
CA LEU A 102 -5.45 9.29 3.84
C LEU A 102 -6.05 9.26 2.42
N SER A 103 -6.68 8.14 2.05
CA SER A 103 -7.39 8.01 0.78
C SER A 103 -8.53 9.03 0.64
N SER A 104 -9.30 9.23 1.72
CA SER A 104 -10.40 10.20 1.75
C SER A 104 -9.91 11.64 1.60
N ILE A 105 -8.81 12.01 2.27
CA ILE A 105 -8.21 13.34 2.16
C ILE A 105 -7.70 13.59 0.74
N ASN A 106 -7.01 12.62 0.14
CA ASN A 106 -6.50 12.75 -1.22
C ASN A 106 -7.64 12.91 -2.25
N SER A 107 -8.73 12.15 -2.08
CA SER A 107 -9.92 12.25 -2.93
C SER A 107 -10.62 13.61 -2.82
N ASN A 108 -10.80 14.11 -1.59
CA ASN A 108 -11.42 15.41 -1.35
C ASN A 108 -10.58 16.55 -1.95
N HIS A 109 -9.27 16.51 -1.75
CA HIS A 109 -8.38 17.54 -2.28
C HIS A 109 -8.31 17.53 -3.81
N ALA A 110 -8.30 16.35 -4.45
CA ALA A 110 -8.37 16.24 -5.91
C ALA A 110 -9.68 16.84 -6.46
N SER A 111 -10.81 16.53 -5.83
CA SER A 111 -12.12 17.05 -6.22
C SER A 111 -12.23 18.58 -6.05
N GLU A 112 -11.73 19.12 -4.94
CA GLU A 112 -11.69 20.56 -4.70
C GLU A 112 -10.81 21.29 -5.73
N TRP A 113 -9.66 20.70 -6.08
CA TRP A 113 -8.76 21.25 -7.09
C TRP A 113 -9.39 21.25 -8.49
N ASP A 114 -10.06 20.16 -8.87
CA ASP A 114 -10.79 20.07 -10.14
C ASP A 114 -11.95 21.07 -10.19
N ALA A 115 -12.69 21.22 -9.09
CA ALA A 115 -13.76 22.22 -8.97
C ALA A 115 -13.22 23.65 -9.09
N PHE A 116 -12.08 23.93 -8.46
CA PHE A 116 -11.40 25.21 -8.55
C PHE A 116 -10.97 25.51 -9.99
N LYS A 117 -10.31 24.57 -10.68
CA LYS A 117 -9.93 24.71 -12.09
C LYS A 117 -11.13 24.91 -13.01
N ALA A 118 -12.21 24.17 -12.78
CA ALA A 118 -13.44 24.31 -13.55
C ALA A 118 -14.08 25.68 -13.36
N LYS A 119 -14.01 26.24 -12.15
CA LYS A 119 -14.46 27.61 -11.86
C LYS A 119 -13.59 28.65 -12.56
N GLU A 120 -12.27 28.54 -12.45
CA GLU A 120 -11.33 29.45 -13.11
C GLU A 120 -11.51 29.46 -14.63
N LYS A 121 -11.64 28.29 -15.26
CA LYS A 121 -11.90 28.18 -16.70
C LYS A 121 -13.22 28.85 -17.09
N ARG A 122 -14.27 28.66 -16.29
CA ARG A 122 -15.58 29.28 -16.53
C ARG A 122 -15.51 30.80 -16.43
N ASP A 123 -14.79 31.31 -15.44
CA ASP A 123 -14.62 32.75 -15.25
C ASP A 123 -13.76 33.37 -16.37
N GLN A 124 -12.78 32.63 -16.91
CA GLN A 124 -12.05 33.03 -18.12
C GLN A 124 -12.95 33.08 -19.35
N ILE A 125 -13.76 32.03 -19.59
CA ILE A 125 -14.69 32.00 -20.74
C ILE A 125 -15.66 33.17 -20.68
N LYS A 126 -16.27 33.43 -19.52
CA LYS A 126 -17.18 34.58 -19.35
C LYS A 126 -16.52 35.92 -19.62
N LYS A 127 -15.25 36.08 -19.24
CA LYS A 127 -14.50 37.31 -19.53
C LYS A 127 -14.20 37.45 -21.01
N MET A 128 -13.88 36.35 -21.69
CA MET A 128 -13.65 36.34 -23.14
C MET A 128 -14.95 36.63 -23.89
N GLU A 129 -16.06 35.98 -23.56
CA GLU A 129 -17.38 36.24 -24.16
C GLU A 129 -17.80 37.70 -23.99
N HIS A 130 -17.62 38.28 -22.80
CA HIS A 130 -17.94 39.70 -22.59
C HIS A 130 -17.03 40.65 -23.38
N ALA A 131 -15.76 40.29 -23.56
CA ALA A 131 -14.84 41.09 -24.39
C ALA A 131 -15.21 41.01 -25.88
N ASP A 132 -15.53 39.81 -26.37
CA ASP A 132 -15.97 39.59 -27.75
C ASP A 132 -17.29 40.31 -28.04
N GLU A 133 -18.26 40.30 -27.11
CA GLU A 133 -19.52 41.06 -27.23
C GLU A 133 -19.29 42.57 -27.30
N GLU A 134 -18.34 43.10 -26.52
CA GLU A 134 -18.00 44.53 -26.52
C GLU A 134 -17.30 44.92 -27.84
N ASP A 135 -16.40 44.09 -28.35
CA ASP A 135 -15.72 44.27 -29.63
C ASP A 135 -16.70 44.18 -30.82
N GLU A 136 -17.64 43.23 -30.81
CA GLU A 136 -18.68 43.12 -31.84
C GLU A 136 -19.60 44.34 -31.84
N LYS A 137 -20.01 44.81 -30.66
CA LYS A 137 -20.83 46.02 -30.54
C LYS A 137 -20.10 47.25 -31.08
N ASN A 138 -18.83 47.42 -30.73
CA ASN A 138 -18.00 48.51 -31.24
C ASN A 138 -17.85 48.43 -32.78
N ALA A 139 -17.64 47.23 -33.33
CA ALA A 139 -17.54 47.02 -34.76
C ALA A 139 -18.87 47.33 -35.49
N GLN A 140 -20.01 46.94 -34.90
CA GLN A 140 -21.34 47.27 -35.43
C GLN A 140 -21.60 48.78 -35.43
N GLU A 141 -21.27 49.47 -34.34
CA GLU A 141 -21.41 50.93 -34.25
C GLU A 141 -20.54 51.65 -35.28
N GLN A 142 -19.30 51.21 -35.50
CA GLN A 142 -18.43 51.76 -36.55
C GLN A 142 -19.00 51.53 -37.96
N LEU A 143 -19.57 50.36 -38.22
CA LEU A 143 -20.17 50.04 -39.51
C LEU A 143 -21.42 50.89 -39.78
N LEU A 144 -22.27 51.09 -38.76
CA LEU A 144 -23.44 51.96 -38.82
C LEU A 144 -23.06 53.41 -39.12
N ASN A 145 -22.11 53.96 -38.38
CA ASN A 145 -21.64 55.34 -38.59
C ASN A 145 -21.12 55.55 -40.02
N ARG A 146 -20.46 54.55 -40.61
CA ARG A 146 -19.97 54.61 -42.00
C ARG A 146 -21.09 54.54 -43.04
N LEU A 147 -22.20 53.86 -42.74
CA LEU A 147 -23.35 53.77 -43.65
C LEU A 147 -24.15 55.08 -43.69
N ASP A 148 -24.25 55.78 -42.57
CA ASP A 148 -24.95 57.07 -42.47
C ASP A 148 -24.20 58.22 -43.18
N GLU A 149 -22.93 58.04 -43.52
CA GLU A 149 -22.09 59.03 -44.24
C GLU A 149 -22.18 58.92 -45.79
N ILE A 150 -22.97 57.99 -46.35
CA ILE A 150 -23.16 57.77 -47.80
C ILE A 150 -24.55 58.26 -48.24
#